data_AF-A0A9N9T501-F1
#
_entry.id   AF-A0A9N9T501-F1
#
_cell.length_a   1.000
_cell.length_b   1.000
_cell.length_c   1.000
_cell.angle_alpha   90.00
_cell.angle_beta   90.00
_cell.angle_gamma   90.00
#
_symmetry.space_group_name_H-M   'P 1'
#
loop_
_entity.id
_entity.type
_entity.pdbx_description
1 polymer ?
#
loop_
_entity_poly.entity_id
_entity_poly.type
_entity_poly.pdbx_seq_one_letter_code
_entity_poly.pdbx_strand_id
1 'polypeptide(L)'
;MQQAIASLCNTIKEFLEEEEEIKIIDSFKKYCDNGSQMFLDALEYKSPYSVFIHGDCWSNNMMFKYNNSGDIEDIKLFDFQMAGVGSPILDLTYSFYSGADEESISNLDHFLEIYYKNLSETLKDYGCSAEKVLPFTELKKEWKEQNAFGVILGLLIWNNKNLDPSETPNVAELMDAESQGENFSQIMQKADSTGFKKASLAVMRHLYKNNFL
;
A
#
# COMPACT_ATOMS: atom_id res chain seq x y z
N MET A 1 13.75 0.67 8.89
CA MET A 1 13.25 0.74 7.48
C MET A 1 14.18 0.16 6.38
N GLN A 2 15.41 0.66 6.17
CA GLN A 2 16.21 0.28 4.97
C GLN A 2 16.50 -1.22 4.84
N GLN A 3 16.93 -1.89 5.91
CA GLN A 3 17.17 -3.34 5.92
C GLN A 3 15.89 -4.16 5.68
N ALA A 4 14.75 -3.64 6.14
CA ALA A 4 13.45 -4.27 5.96
C ALA A 4 13.05 -4.29 4.49
N ILE A 5 13.18 -3.15 3.82
CA ILE A 5 12.92 -3.01 2.38
C ILE A 5 13.89 -3.89 1.57
N ALA A 6 15.18 -3.91 1.92
CA ALA A 6 16.14 -4.78 1.24
C ALA A 6 15.79 -6.27 1.37
N SER A 7 15.37 -6.70 2.56
CA SER A 7 14.94 -8.08 2.80
C SER A 7 13.67 -8.42 2.01
N LEU A 8 12.67 -7.51 2.04
CA LEU A 8 11.44 -7.62 1.25
C LEU A 8 11.75 -7.79 -0.24
N CYS A 9 12.62 -6.93 -0.78
CA CYS A 9 13.01 -6.96 -2.19
C CYS A 9 13.71 -8.26 -2.59
N ASN A 10 14.60 -8.80 -1.74
CA ASN A 10 15.27 -10.07 -2.00
C ASN A 10 14.26 -11.22 -2.04
N THR A 11 13.34 -11.30 -1.08
CA THR A 11 12.32 -12.35 -1.05
C THR A 11 11.37 -12.28 -2.25
N ILE A 12 10.91 -11.08 -2.64
CA ILE A 12 10.08 -10.92 -3.84
C ILE A 12 10.85 -11.33 -5.10
N LYS A 13 12.14 -11.01 -5.18
CA LYS A 13 12.98 -11.42 -6.30
C LYS A 13 13.09 -12.94 -6.41
N GLU A 14 13.30 -13.64 -5.29
CA GLU A 14 13.30 -15.12 -5.26
C GLU A 14 11.96 -15.68 -5.77
N PHE A 15 10.82 -15.12 -5.34
CA PHE A 15 9.51 -15.52 -5.83
C PHE A 15 9.34 -15.32 -7.35
N LEU A 16 9.85 -14.21 -7.89
CA LEU A 16 9.81 -13.95 -9.33
C LEU A 16 10.75 -14.86 -10.12
N GLU A 17 11.90 -15.23 -9.55
CA GLU A 17 12.84 -16.19 -10.15
C GLU A 17 12.23 -17.60 -10.23
N GLU A 18 11.54 -18.04 -9.18
CA GLU A 18 10.81 -19.32 -9.17
C GLU A 18 9.70 -19.41 -10.22
N GLU A 19 9.05 -18.28 -10.54
CA GLU A 19 8.00 -18.20 -11.56
C GLU A 19 8.53 -17.80 -12.96
N GLU A 20 9.84 -17.72 -13.13
CA GLU A 20 10.53 -17.34 -14.38
C GLU A 20 10.12 -15.95 -14.93
N GLU A 21 9.74 -14.99 -14.06
CA GLU A 21 9.26 -13.65 -14.44
C GLU A 21 10.36 -12.61 -14.63
N ILE A 22 11.37 -12.95 -15.45
CA ILE A 22 12.61 -12.17 -15.64
C ILE A 22 12.35 -10.69 -15.98
N LYS A 23 11.35 -10.40 -16.82
CA LYS A 23 11.04 -9.01 -17.22
C LYS A 23 10.55 -8.15 -16.06
N ILE A 24 9.84 -8.77 -15.10
CA ILE A 24 9.33 -8.08 -13.91
C ILE A 24 10.49 -7.82 -12.96
N ILE A 25 11.43 -8.77 -12.82
CA ILE A 25 12.66 -8.59 -12.03
C ILE A 25 13.44 -7.36 -12.51
N ASP A 26 13.63 -7.23 -13.83
CA ASP A 26 14.36 -6.10 -14.42
C ASP A 26 13.69 -4.75 -14.11
N SER A 27 12.36 -4.68 -14.20
CA SER A 27 11.59 -3.48 -13.85
C SER A 27 11.56 -3.21 -12.33
N PHE A 28 11.47 -4.25 -11.52
CA PHE A 28 11.42 -4.14 -10.06
C PHE A 28 12.76 -3.73 -9.45
N LYS A 29 13.87 -3.87 -10.18
CA LYS A 29 15.21 -3.49 -9.72
C LYS A 29 15.27 -2.07 -9.14
N LYS A 30 14.52 -1.11 -9.69
CA LYS A 30 14.45 0.26 -9.16
C LYS A 30 13.99 0.31 -7.70
N TYR A 31 13.00 -0.51 -7.34
CA TYR A 31 12.52 -0.66 -5.97
C TYR A 31 13.57 -1.32 -5.07
N CYS A 32 14.30 -2.31 -5.57
CA CYS A 32 15.40 -2.93 -4.82
C CYS A 32 16.53 -1.94 -4.52
N ASP A 33 16.91 -1.14 -5.52
CA ASP A 33 18.05 -0.22 -5.42
C ASP A 33 17.69 1.05 -4.62
N ASN A 34 16.46 1.57 -4.78
CA ASN A 34 16.07 2.89 -4.28
C ASN A 34 14.81 2.89 -3.40
N GLY A 35 14.24 1.73 -3.06
CA GLY A 35 12.93 1.63 -2.42
C GLY A 35 12.82 2.39 -1.09
N SER A 36 13.91 2.45 -0.31
CA SER A 36 13.95 3.26 0.92
C SER A 36 13.85 4.75 0.64
N GLN A 37 14.54 5.26 -0.39
CA GLN A 37 14.44 6.66 -0.77
C GLN A 37 13.07 6.95 -1.39
N MET A 38 12.56 6.06 -2.27
CA MET A 38 11.23 6.20 -2.86
C MET A 38 10.12 6.23 -1.80
N PHE A 39 10.27 5.44 -0.73
CA PHE A 39 9.37 5.44 0.42
C PHE A 39 9.38 6.79 1.15
N LEU A 40 10.57 7.32 1.46
CA LEU A 40 10.74 8.62 2.12
C LEU A 40 10.26 9.78 1.22
N ASP A 41 10.59 9.74 -0.07
CA ASP A 41 10.15 10.73 -1.05
C ASP A 41 8.62 10.79 -1.12
N ALA A 42 7.94 9.63 -1.07
CA ALA A 42 6.48 9.58 -1.07
C ALA A 42 5.87 10.19 0.20
N LEU A 43 6.51 10.03 1.37
CA LEU A 43 6.10 10.64 2.63
C LEU A 43 6.29 12.16 2.63
N GLU A 44 7.36 12.65 2.01
CA GLU A 44 7.67 14.08 1.91
C GLU A 44 6.99 14.77 0.72
N TYR A 45 6.39 14.00 -0.18
CA TYR A 45 5.77 14.49 -1.41
C TYR A 45 4.61 15.44 -1.10
N LYS A 46 4.70 16.65 -1.66
CA LYS A 46 3.68 17.68 -1.57
C LYS A 46 3.23 18.07 -2.98
N SER A 47 1.92 18.06 -3.17
CA SER A 47 1.28 18.51 -4.40
C SER A 47 0.15 19.49 -4.07
N PRO A 48 -0.38 20.21 -5.07
CA PRO A 48 -1.59 21.02 -4.90
C PRO A 48 -2.82 20.21 -4.43
N TYR A 49 -2.74 18.87 -4.49
CA TYR A 49 -3.82 17.94 -4.17
C TYR A 49 -3.60 17.23 -2.83
N SER A 50 -2.58 17.62 -2.05
CA SER A 50 -2.33 17.04 -0.74
C SER A 50 -3.49 17.31 0.22
N VAL A 51 -3.83 16.28 1.00
CA VAL A 51 -4.95 16.28 1.96
C VAL A 51 -4.45 15.86 3.34
N PHE A 52 -5.33 15.96 4.34
CA PHE A 52 -5.08 15.31 5.63
C PHE A 52 -5.36 13.81 5.48
N ILE A 53 -4.32 13.00 5.59
CA ILE A 53 -4.36 11.54 5.46
C ILE A 53 -4.36 10.87 6.83
N HIS A 54 -4.82 9.62 6.87
CA HIS A 54 -4.72 8.74 8.03
C HIS A 54 -3.28 8.26 8.26
N GLY A 55 -2.54 7.97 7.18
CA GLY A 55 -1.16 7.50 7.21
C GLY A 55 -1.02 6.00 7.52
N ASP A 56 -1.84 5.46 8.43
CA ASP A 56 -1.85 4.03 8.78
C ASP A 56 -3.15 3.32 8.32
N CYS A 57 -3.58 3.55 7.08
CA CYS A 57 -4.90 3.14 6.58
C CYS A 57 -4.92 1.69 6.05
N TRP A 58 -4.85 0.69 6.93
CA TRP A 58 -5.03 -0.73 6.58
C TRP A 58 -6.17 -1.37 7.37
N SER A 59 -6.58 -2.59 7.00
CA SER A 59 -7.83 -3.20 7.50
C SER A 59 -7.96 -3.31 9.02
N ASN A 60 -6.84 -3.44 9.75
CA ASN A 60 -6.87 -3.54 11.21
C ASN A 60 -7.25 -2.23 11.90
N ASN A 61 -7.09 -1.09 11.22
CA ASN A 61 -7.45 0.24 11.71
C ASN A 61 -8.84 0.67 11.22
N MET A 62 -9.65 -0.30 10.78
CA MET A 62 -11.02 -0.12 10.31
C MET A 62 -11.98 -0.96 11.17
N MET A 63 -12.93 -0.32 11.82
CA MET A 63 -14.06 -0.98 12.47
C MET A 63 -15.23 -1.09 11.50
N PHE A 64 -15.74 -2.31 11.32
CA PHE A 64 -16.89 -2.58 10.46
C PHE A 64 -18.15 -2.77 11.31
N LYS A 65 -19.20 -1.98 11.02
CA LYS A 65 -20.53 -2.17 11.58
C LYS A 65 -21.28 -3.14 10.68
N TYR A 66 -21.86 -4.18 11.26
CA TYR A 66 -22.66 -5.17 10.54
C TYR A 66 -24.15 -5.01 10.87
N ASN A 67 -25.00 -5.11 9.85
CA ASN A 67 -26.45 -5.16 10.03
C ASN A 67 -26.92 -6.54 10.52
N ASN A 68 -28.22 -6.69 10.77
CA ASN A 68 -28.80 -7.97 11.24
C ASN A 68 -28.68 -9.12 10.23
N SER A 69 -28.43 -8.83 8.94
CA SER A 69 -28.22 -9.82 7.89
C SER A 69 -26.75 -10.26 7.78
N GLY A 70 -25.83 -9.59 8.49
CA GLY A 70 -24.39 -9.82 8.40
C GLY A 70 -23.68 -9.00 7.32
N ASP A 71 -24.36 -8.08 6.65
CA ASP A 71 -23.73 -7.18 5.66
C ASP A 71 -23.08 -5.98 6.36
N ILE A 72 -22.01 -5.44 5.76
CA ILE A 72 -21.36 -4.22 6.24
C ILE A 72 -22.30 -3.03 6.01
N GLU A 73 -22.66 -2.35 7.09
CA GLU A 73 -23.52 -1.16 7.11
C GLU A 73 -22.70 0.14 7.16
N ASP A 74 -21.57 0.13 7.86
CA ASP A 74 -20.76 1.33 8.09
C ASP A 74 -19.30 0.96 8.43
N ILE A 75 -18.38 1.91 8.24
CA ILE A 75 -16.96 1.77 8.55
C ILE A 75 -16.49 2.97 9.37
N LYS A 76 -15.69 2.72 10.41
CA LYS A 76 -15.04 3.77 11.20
C LYS A 76 -13.54 3.53 11.29
N LEU A 77 -12.76 4.53 10.86
CA LEU A 77 -11.31 4.52 11.01
C LEU A 77 -10.90 4.90 12.44
N PHE A 78 -9.81 4.31 12.92
CA PHE A 78 -9.19 4.63 14.21
C PHE A 78 -7.66 4.46 14.13
N ASP A 79 -6.95 4.87 15.18
CA ASP A 79 -5.48 4.85 15.24
C ASP A 79 -4.79 5.80 14.25
N PHE A 80 -4.97 7.10 14.50
CA PHE A 80 -4.41 8.19 13.69
C PHE A 80 -2.94 8.52 14.05
N GLN A 81 -2.16 7.55 14.54
CA GLN A 81 -0.77 7.78 15.00
C GLN A 81 0.17 8.28 13.90
N MET A 82 -0.15 7.99 12.64
CA MET A 82 0.60 8.43 11.46
C MET A 82 -0.09 9.55 10.66
N ALA A 83 -1.16 10.14 11.19
CA ALA A 83 -1.95 11.11 10.45
C ALA A 83 -1.17 12.41 10.18
N GLY A 84 -1.35 12.98 9.00
CA GLY A 84 -0.58 14.13 8.56
C GLY A 84 -1.04 14.69 7.23
N VAL A 85 -0.30 15.66 6.69
CA VAL A 85 -0.56 16.19 5.34
C VAL A 85 0.28 15.42 4.34
N GLY A 86 -0.36 14.85 3.32
CA GLY A 86 0.32 14.11 2.26
C GLY A 86 -0.58 13.90 1.03
N SER A 87 -0.04 13.23 0.00
CA SER A 87 -0.87 12.82 -1.13
C SER A 87 -1.96 11.84 -0.69
N PRO A 88 -3.20 11.95 -1.19
CA PRO A 88 -4.25 10.95 -0.92
C PRO A 88 -3.86 9.53 -1.36
N ILE A 89 -2.89 9.41 -2.27
CA ILE A 89 -2.38 8.14 -2.76
C ILE A 89 -1.73 7.30 -1.65
N LEU A 90 -1.18 7.91 -0.60
CA LEU A 90 -0.56 7.22 0.52
C LEU A 90 -1.56 6.26 1.19
N ASP A 91 -2.71 6.78 1.61
CA ASP A 91 -3.78 5.97 2.21
C ASP A 91 -4.37 4.97 1.20
N LEU A 92 -4.65 5.43 -0.02
CA LEU A 92 -5.33 4.59 -1.02
C LEU A 92 -4.49 3.40 -1.45
N THR A 93 -3.22 3.61 -1.74
CA THR A 93 -2.32 2.52 -2.16
C THR A 93 -2.03 1.58 -1.00
N TYR A 94 -1.90 2.09 0.23
CA TYR A 94 -1.67 1.25 1.40
C TYR A 94 -2.89 0.37 1.71
N SER A 95 -4.10 0.95 1.77
CA SER A 95 -5.35 0.19 1.92
C SER A 95 -5.50 -0.87 0.82
N PHE A 96 -5.26 -0.47 -0.43
CA PHE A 96 -5.48 -1.34 -1.57
C PHE A 96 -4.49 -2.51 -1.59
N TYR A 97 -3.18 -2.24 -1.57
CA TYR A 97 -2.19 -3.32 -1.69
C TYR A 97 -2.04 -4.17 -0.42
N SER A 98 -2.47 -3.68 0.75
CA SER A 98 -2.49 -4.49 1.98
C SER A 98 -3.70 -5.42 2.10
N GLY A 99 -4.79 -5.16 1.36
CA GLY A 99 -6.08 -5.85 1.56
C GLY A 99 -6.71 -6.47 0.31
N ALA A 100 -6.39 -6.00 -0.89
CA ALA A 100 -7.00 -6.45 -2.13
C ALA A 100 -6.50 -7.84 -2.54
N ASP A 101 -7.39 -8.66 -3.08
CA ASP A 101 -7.05 -9.90 -3.76
C ASP A 101 -6.65 -9.64 -5.23
N GLU A 102 -6.22 -10.70 -5.93
CA GLU A 102 -5.73 -10.60 -7.31
C GLU A 102 -6.79 -10.08 -8.30
N GLU A 103 -8.06 -10.43 -8.08
CA GLU A 103 -9.18 -9.94 -8.90
C GLU A 103 -9.36 -8.43 -8.69
N SER A 104 -9.38 -7.99 -7.42
CA SER A 104 -9.53 -6.58 -7.06
C SER A 104 -8.36 -5.74 -7.59
N ILE A 105 -7.13 -6.23 -7.43
CA ILE A 105 -5.90 -5.62 -7.97
C ILE A 105 -5.99 -5.48 -9.50
N SER A 106 -6.48 -6.50 -10.18
CA SER A 106 -6.67 -6.48 -11.64
C SER A 106 -7.71 -5.48 -12.10
N ASN A 107 -8.61 -5.06 -11.21
CA ASN A 107 -9.70 -4.12 -11.44
C ASN A 107 -9.49 -2.76 -10.76
N LEU A 108 -8.23 -2.32 -10.58
CA LEU A 108 -7.88 -1.05 -9.92
C LEU A 108 -8.70 0.15 -10.40
N ASP A 109 -8.88 0.30 -11.72
CA ASP A 109 -9.60 1.45 -12.29
C ASP A 109 -11.04 1.55 -11.77
N HIS A 110 -11.72 0.41 -11.54
CA HIS A 110 -13.05 0.39 -10.94
C HIS A 110 -13.04 0.92 -9.50
N PHE A 111 -12.06 0.55 -8.68
CA PHE A 111 -11.94 1.06 -7.31
C PHE A 111 -11.59 2.55 -7.27
N LEU A 112 -10.74 3.01 -8.20
CA LEU A 112 -10.45 4.43 -8.35
C LEU A 112 -11.68 5.22 -8.77
N GLU A 113 -12.52 4.68 -9.67
CA GLU A 113 -13.80 5.28 -10.05
C GLU A 113 -14.77 5.35 -8.88
N ILE A 114 -14.87 4.30 -8.05
CA ILE A 114 -15.68 4.31 -6.82
C ILE A 114 -15.19 5.41 -5.88
N TYR A 115 -13.89 5.47 -5.61
CA TYR A 115 -13.30 6.50 -4.74
C TYR A 115 -13.60 7.91 -5.29
N TYR A 116 -13.31 8.14 -6.57
CA TYR A 116 -13.48 9.45 -7.18
C TYR A 116 -14.93 9.89 -7.26
N LYS A 117 -15.86 8.96 -7.49
CA LYS A 117 -17.30 9.23 -7.46
C LYS A 117 -17.73 9.69 -6.06
N ASN A 118 -17.38 8.95 -5.02
CA ASN A 118 -17.72 9.32 -3.64
C ASN A 118 -17.08 10.64 -3.22
N LEU A 119 -15.82 10.88 -3.59
CA LEU A 119 -15.15 12.17 -3.39
C LEU A 119 -15.90 13.30 -4.10
N SER A 120 -16.31 13.09 -5.35
CA SER A 120 -17.04 14.09 -6.14
C SER A 120 -18.40 14.43 -5.56
N GLU A 121 -19.15 13.42 -5.14
CA GLU A 121 -20.46 13.60 -4.48
C GLU A 121 -20.30 14.35 -3.16
N THR A 122 -19.33 13.94 -2.33
CA THR A 122 -19.04 14.60 -1.04
C THR A 122 -18.64 16.06 -1.26
N LEU A 123 -17.70 16.35 -2.17
CA LEU A 123 -17.25 17.72 -2.45
C LEU A 123 -18.39 18.60 -2.98
N LYS A 124 -19.29 18.03 -3.77
CA LYS A 124 -20.46 18.74 -4.31
C LYS A 124 -21.39 19.23 -3.20
N ASP A 125 -21.57 18.44 -2.13
CA ASP A 125 -22.39 18.83 -0.97
C ASP A 125 -21.81 20.04 -0.23
N TYR A 126 -20.49 20.27 -0.33
CA TYR A 126 -19.79 21.45 0.18
C TYR A 126 -19.62 22.57 -0.87
N GLY A 127 -20.25 22.46 -2.05
CA GLY A 127 -20.15 23.44 -3.12
C GLY A 127 -18.80 23.44 -3.87
N CYS A 128 -18.01 22.39 -3.73
CA CYS A 128 -16.74 22.19 -4.41
C CYS A 128 -16.89 21.32 -5.67
N SER A 129 -15.87 21.34 -6.53
CA SER A 129 -15.76 20.46 -7.70
C SER A 129 -14.53 19.58 -7.56
N ALA A 130 -14.69 18.25 -7.64
CA ALA A 130 -13.56 17.33 -7.65
C ALA A 130 -12.56 17.67 -8.76
N GLU A 131 -13.04 18.02 -9.95
CA GLU A 131 -12.19 18.41 -11.08
C GLU A 131 -11.29 19.64 -10.79
N LYS A 132 -11.61 20.43 -9.76
CA LYS A 132 -10.76 21.53 -9.29
C LYS A 132 -9.88 21.15 -8.10
N VAL A 133 -10.37 20.24 -7.25
CA VAL A 133 -9.72 19.86 -5.97
C VAL A 133 -8.69 18.75 -6.17
N LEU A 134 -9.02 17.75 -7.00
CA LEU A 134 -8.17 16.64 -7.38
C LEU A 134 -8.76 16.08 -8.68
N PRO A 135 -8.25 16.45 -9.87
CA PRO A 135 -8.69 15.86 -11.12
C PRO A 135 -8.43 14.34 -11.17
N PHE A 136 -9.31 13.56 -11.79
CA PHE A 136 -9.14 12.10 -11.86
C PHE A 136 -7.85 11.70 -12.58
N THR A 137 -7.44 12.47 -13.59
CA THR A 137 -6.16 12.28 -14.30
C THR A 137 -4.97 12.46 -13.37
N GLU A 138 -5.03 13.42 -12.45
CA GLU A 138 -3.96 13.66 -11.47
C GLU A 138 -3.97 12.61 -10.37
N LEU A 139 -5.13 12.12 -9.95
CA LEU A 139 -5.23 10.94 -9.06
C LEU A 139 -4.51 9.73 -9.68
N LYS A 140 -4.80 9.38 -10.95
CA LYS A 140 -4.13 8.25 -11.62
C LYS A 140 -2.63 8.49 -11.83
N LYS A 141 -2.23 9.73 -12.10
CA LYS A 141 -0.83 10.11 -12.26
C LYS A 141 -0.07 9.98 -10.93
N GLU A 142 -0.59 10.58 -9.85
CA GLU A 142 0.02 10.45 -8.53
C GLU A 142 0.02 8.99 -8.06
N TRP A 143 -1.00 8.18 -8.37
CA TRP A 143 -0.97 6.74 -8.09
C TRP A 143 0.26 6.08 -8.71
N LYS A 144 0.53 6.35 -9.98
CA LYS A 144 1.71 5.82 -10.65
C LYS A 144 3.02 6.34 -10.06
N GLU A 145 3.09 7.62 -9.70
CA GLU A 145 4.34 8.27 -9.28
C GLU A 145 4.66 8.05 -7.78
N GLN A 146 3.63 7.86 -6.94
CA GLN A 146 3.72 7.87 -5.47
C GLN A 146 3.23 6.56 -4.81
N ASN A 147 3.09 5.46 -5.56
CA ASN A 147 2.65 4.18 -4.97
C ASN A 147 3.69 3.48 -4.08
N ALA A 148 4.94 3.94 -4.05
CA ALA A 148 6.03 3.25 -3.36
C ALA A 148 5.72 2.99 -1.88
N PHE A 149 5.12 3.98 -1.20
CA PHE A 149 4.67 3.86 0.18
C PHE A 149 3.69 2.69 0.37
N GLY A 150 2.58 2.67 -0.38
CA GLY A 150 1.55 1.65 -0.23
C GLY A 150 1.98 0.28 -0.75
N VAL A 151 2.83 0.20 -1.77
CA VAL A 151 3.42 -1.07 -2.23
C VAL A 151 4.30 -1.67 -1.15
N ILE A 152 5.21 -0.88 -0.57
CA ILE A 152 6.13 -1.35 0.46
C ILE A 152 5.35 -1.77 1.70
N LEU A 153 4.54 -0.87 2.29
CA LEU A 153 3.78 -1.22 3.50
C LEU A 153 2.76 -2.33 3.24
N GLY A 154 2.09 -2.32 2.10
CA GLY A 154 1.12 -3.37 1.74
C GLY A 154 1.76 -4.75 1.74
N LEU A 155 2.94 -4.89 1.14
CA LEU A 155 3.67 -6.17 1.11
C LEU A 155 4.26 -6.53 2.48
N LEU A 156 4.69 -5.55 3.29
CA LEU A 156 5.07 -5.81 4.68
C LEU A 156 3.89 -6.32 5.52
N ILE A 157 2.69 -5.77 5.31
CA ILE A 157 1.48 -6.26 5.96
C ILE A 157 1.12 -7.67 5.47
N TRP A 158 1.28 -7.98 4.18
CA TRP A 158 1.09 -9.35 3.70
C TRP A 158 2.10 -10.32 4.32
N ASN A 159 3.36 -9.94 4.47
CA ASN A 159 4.33 -10.74 5.23
C ASN A 159 3.82 -10.97 6.66
N ASN A 160 3.44 -9.90 7.36
CA ASN A 160 2.95 -9.97 8.74
C ASN A 160 1.71 -10.85 8.92
N LYS A 161 0.77 -10.81 7.97
CA LYS A 161 -0.43 -11.68 7.96
C LYS A 161 -0.11 -13.17 7.87
N ASN A 162 1.09 -13.52 7.42
CA ASN A 162 1.56 -14.90 7.27
C ASN A 162 2.60 -15.29 8.33
N LEU A 163 2.78 -14.47 9.37
CA LEU A 163 3.59 -14.79 10.55
C LEU A 163 2.75 -15.30 11.71
N ASP A 164 3.41 -15.93 12.68
CA ASP A 164 2.82 -16.12 14.00
C ASP A 164 2.53 -14.74 14.64
N PRO A 165 1.34 -14.51 15.22
CA PRO A 165 1.01 -13.25 15.88
C PRO A 165 2.02 -12.81 16.95
N SER A 166 2.67 -13.76 17.64
CA SER A 166 3.69 -13.47 18.65
C SER A 166 5.03 -12.98 18.08
N GLU A 167 5.24 -13.16 16.78
CA GLU A 167 6.44 -12.76 16.06
C GLU A 167 6.19 -11.57 15.10
N THR A 168 4.97 -11.05 15.08
CA THR A 168 4.55 -10.00 14.14
C THR A 168 5.10 -8.63 14.59
N PRO A 169 5.97 -7.98 13.79
CA PRO A 169 6.50 -6.68 14.15
C PRO A 169 5.46 -5.57 13.98
N ASN A 170 5.52 -4.56 14.84
CA ASN A 170 4.74 -3.34 14.69
C ASN A 170 5.34 -2.50 13.54
N VAL A 171 4.57 -2.32 12.45
CA VAL A 171 5.04 -1.59 11.26
C VAL A 171 5.27 -0.10 11.56
N ALA A 172 4.47 0.51 12.43
CA ALA A 172 4.66 1.90 12.83
C ALA A 172 6.00 2.08 13.58
N GLU A 173 6.42 1.11 14.39
CA GLU A 173 7.73 1.14 15.06
C GLU A 173 8.89 1.01 14.07
N LEU A 174 8.73 0.25 12.98
CA LEU A 174 9.77 0.12 11.93
C LEU A 174 10.02 1.41 11.15
N MET A 175 9.05 2.33 11.19
CA MET A 175 9.12 3.67 10.61
C MET A 175 9.85 4.66 11.52
N ASP A 176 10.03 4.34 12.81
CA ASP A 176 10.85 5.14 13.69
C ASP A 176 12.34 4.94 13.38
N ALA A 177 13.06 6.05 13.17
CA ALA A 177 14.47 6.07 12.77
C ALA A 177 15.40 5.50 13.85
N GLU A 178 14.93 5.41 15.11
CA GLU A 178 15.68 4.85 16.24
C GLU A 178 15.45 3.34 16.46
N SER A 179 14.51 2.72 15.74
CA SER A 179 14.21 1.30 15.88
C SER A 179 15.36 0.41 15.34
N GLN A 180 15.88 -0.47 16.20
CA GLN A 180 16.91 -1.45 15.87
C GLN A 180 16.33 -2.50 14.89
N GLY A 181 16.55 -2.30 13.59
CA GLY A 181 16.06 -3.16 12.51
C GLY A 181 16.70 -4.56 12.41
N GLU A 182 17.42 -5.02 13.45
CA GLU A 182 18.31 -6.18 13.39
C GLU A 182 17.60 -7.55 13.24
N ASN A 183 16.26 -7.60 13.28
CA ASN A 183 15.52 -8.87 13.19
C ASN A 183 14.67 -9.03 11.92
N PHE A 184 14.64 -8.04 11.01
CA PHE A 184 13.66 -8.05 9.92
C PHE A 184 13.89 -9.15 8.88
N SER A 185 15.15 -9.42 8.54
CA SER A 185 15.49 -10.49 7.59
C SER A 185 15.09 -11.86 8.11
N GLN A 186 15.25 -12.12 9.42
CA GLN A 186 14.82 -13.38 10.03
C GLN A 186 13.30 -13.51 10.05
N ILE A 187 12.59 -12.40 10.30
CA ILE A 187 11.13 -12.36 10.28
C ILE A 187 10.61 -12.70 8.87
N MET A 188 11.16 -12.11 7.81
CA MET A 188 10.76 -12.40 6.42
C MET A 188 10.93 -13.87 6.04
N GLN A 189 11.96 -14.55 6.55
CA GLN A 189 12.21 -15.97 6.27
C GLN A 189 11.24 -16.92 7.00
N LYS A 190 10.55 -16.44 8.04
CA LYS A 190 9.63 -17.25 8.85
C LYS A 190 8.19 -17.24 8.34
N ALA A 191 7.81 -16.26 7.53
CA ALA A 191 6.45 -16.17 7.01
C ALA A 191 6.11 -17.41 6.17
N ASP A 192 4.87 -17.90 6.30
CA ASP A 192 4.36 -18.88 5.34
C ASP A 192 4.43 -18.26 3.95
N SER A 193 5.34 -18.81 3.15
CA SER A 193 5.64 -18.27 1.84
C SER A 193 4.46 -18.40 0.89
N THR A 194 3.49 -19.28 1.13
CA THR A 194 2.39 -19.51 0.17
C THR A 194 1.50 -18.28 -0.02
N GLY A 195 0.94 -17.76 1.08
CA GLY A 195 0.05 -16.59 1.03
C GLY A 195 0.80 -15.32 0.65
N PHE A 196 1.99 -15.13 1.23
CA PHE A 196 2.82 -13.97 0.95
C PHE A 196 3.39 -13.96 -0.49
N LYS A 197 3.83 -15.11 -1.02
CA LYS A 197 4.25 -15.25 -2.43
C LYS A 197 3.10 -14.92 -3.37
N LYS A 198 1.91 -15.46 -3.13
CA LYS A 198 0.73 -15.18 -3.99
C LYS A 198 0.41 -13.69 -4.04
N ALA A 199 0.37 -13.01 -2.89
CA ALA A 199 0.11 -11.58 -2.81
C ALA A 199 1.21 -10.76 -3.51
N SER A 200 2.48 -11.09 -3.23
CA SER A 200 3.64 -10.45 -3.85
C SER A 200 3.60 -10.54 -5.37
N LEU A 201 3.35 -11.73 -5.93
CA LEU A 201 3.25 -11.93 -7.37
C LEU A 201 2.07 -11.16 -7.98
N ALA A 202 0.91 -11.15 -7.33
CA ALA A 202 -0.26 -10.40 -7.81
C ALA A 202 0.04 -8.88 -7.90
N VAL A 203 0.67 -8.32 -6.86
CA VAL A 203 1.09 -6.91 -6.86
C VAL A 203 2.15 -6.65 -7.93
N MET A 204 3.21 -7.45 -8.00
CA MET A 204 4.30 -7.23 -8.97
C MET A 204 3.81 -7.30 -10.43
N ARG A 205 2.99 -8.29 -10.77
CA ARG A 205 2.38 -8.42 -12.10
C ARG A 205 1.49 -7.23 -12.42
N HIS A 206 0.71 -6.75 -11.46
CA HIS A 206 -0.13 -5.57 -11.60
C HIS A 206 0.70 -4.31 -11.87
N LEU A 207 1.73 -4.06 -11.05
CA LEU A 207 2.59 -2.88 -11.21
C LEU A 207 3.28 -2.90 -12.58
N TYR A 208 3.78 -4.07 -13.02
CA TYR A 208 4.39 -4.22 -14.33
C TYR A 208 3.42 -3.97 -15.47
N LYS A 209 2.25 -4.63 -15.46
CA LYS A 209 1.22 -4.52 -16.50
C LYS A 209 0.74 -3.08 -16.69
N ASN A 210 0.69 -2.30 -15.61
CA ASN A 210 0.24 -0.91 -15.63
C ASN A 210 1.39 0.10 -15.75
N ASN A 211 2.63 -0.35 -15.91
CA ASN A 211 3.83 0.49 -16.03
C ASN A 211 4.01 1.42 -14.81
N PHE A 212 3.92 0.84 -13.60
CA PHE A 212 4.10 1.49 -12.30
C PHE A 212 5.47 1.19 -11.65
N LEU A 213 6.25 0.26 -12.22
CA LEU A 213 7.62 -0.05 -11.81
C LEU A 213 8.64 0.94 -12.39
#